data_AF-A0A945CPE7-F1
#
_entry.id   AF-A0A945CPE7-F1
#
_cell.length_a   1.000
_cell.length_b   1.000
_cell.length_c   1.000
_cell.angle_alpha   90.00
_cell.angle_beta   90.00
_cell.angle_gamma   90.00
#
_symmetry.space_group_name_H-M   'P 1'
#
loop_
_entity.id
_entity.type
_entity.pdbx_description
1 polymer ?
#
loop_
_entity_poly.entity_id
_entity_poly.type
_entity_poly.pdbx_seq_one_letter_code
_entity_poly.pdbx_strand_id
1 'polypeptide(L)'
;MAKKSQAKDHIPQIVSIVPVLRDGKVSLKKDARNHLGSPDSLYFDEQEEILLTAVATPSSTPAESTARYLHLSEEVLASLELSRGDLLALIQRDGALALKKLEVLERAADRARVIDYETPHKVERVAETNPMPNELLPALQKKHGHLSLRYDARNFLQDRETFGAWKSRKLLGITAPSDAELRNKLIEDRLDARREDDSWDGDVVLTARNLRELGELGLTRDDDAIARAARWLLDRPRSQWNSGMFFLTDELVAEQARFLEEKKRFRALKTSEMKRVAAGDDLISMPCGPRIMWPNGLVLEALLTLGYEEDERVRETLSMMAIHDWCECGYQNGMKNWRQGEGPNAEKLDHFEQNCIGEYRYGGLPDIDELAGMDLTKKTGLRLLRAAHAVEGANDIYPLNMPIHFQGCEVITTRAMSQVLNPKMRQFAEAHLWRYASRQHAPDGAFAHEKHGYCENSQPALLQVFADFDHPASKVAIIRSLPWIVDAQNEDGSWGEDPIKDATTFAVLSALERIRDHLPSGFPSFPEPEIIKHRR
;
A
#
# COMPACT_ATOMS: atom_id res chain seq x y z
N MET A 1 39.52 10.14 -28.16
CA MET A 1 39.28 10.69 -26.81
C MET A 1 38.13 9.92 -26.20
N ALA A 2 38.44 8.92 -25.37
CA ALA A 2 37.46 8.09 -24.69
C ALA A 2 36.77 8.92 -23.60
N LYS A 3 35.43 9.02 -23.67
CA LYS A 3 34.63 9.48 -22.55
C LYS A 3 34.78 8.45 -21.43
N LYS A 4 35.56 8.80 -20.39
CA LYS A 4 35.46 8.15 -19.08
C LYS A 4 34.01 8.33 -18.63
N SER A 5 33.21 7.27 -18.74
CA SER A 5 32.00 7.18 -17.93
C SER A 5 32.48 7.10 -16.49
N GLN A 6 32.12 8.10 -15.67
CA GLN A 6 32.16 7.93 -14.22
C GLN A 6 31.40 6.66 -13.90
N ALA A 7 32.10 5.64 -13.37
CA ALA A 7 31.45 4.48 -12.81
C ALA A 7 30.54 5.00 -11.68
N LYS A 8 29.23 4.71 -11.77
CA LYS A 8 28.39 4.81 -10.58
C LYS A 8 28.98 3.84 -9.56
N ASP A 9 29.41 4.34 -8.41
CA ASP A 9 29.87 3.49 -7.31
C ASP A 9 28.82 2.42 -7.05
N HIS A 10 29.18 1.15 -7.27
CA HIS A 10 28.27 0.02 -7.10
C HIS A 10 28.13 -0.24 -5.60
N ILE A 11 26.99 0.10 -5.01
CA ILE A 11 26.72 -0.13 -3.58
C ILE A 11 26.74 -1.64 -3.33
N PRO A 12 27.67 -2.16 -2.48
CA PRO A 12 27.77 -3.60 -2.20
C PRO A 12 26.47 -4.15 -1.66
N GLN A 13 25.98 -5.26 -2.23
CA GLN A 13 24.75 -5.93 -1.78
C GLN A 13 25.06 -7.21 -1.00
N ILE A 14 24.16 -7.62 -0.11
CA ILE A 14 24.23 -8.94 0.54
C ILE A 14 23.65 -9.98 -0.43
N VAL A 15 24.52 -10.79 -1.02
CA VAL A 15 24.15 -11.82 -1.99
C VAL A 15 23.35 -12.92 -1.34
N SER A 16 23.78 -13.36 -0.16
CA SER A 16 23.14 -14.46 0.57
C SER A 16 23.35 -14.30 2.07
N ILE A 17 22.32 -14.64 2.84
CA ILE A 17 22.35 -14.83 4.28
C ILE A 17 22.11 -16.31 4.55
N VAL A 18 23.01 -16.95 5.30
CA VAL A 18 23.00 -18.39 5.55
C VAL A 18 23.31 -18.66 7.03
N PRO A 19 22.61 -19.61 7.67
CA PRO A 19 22.96 -20.04 9.02
C PRO A 19 24.22 -20.91 9.01
N VAL A 20 25.03 -20.80 10.06
CA VAL A 20 26.15 -21.70 10.33
C VAL A 20 25.61 -23.03 10.87
N LEU A 21 25.86 -24.11 10.13
CA LEU A 21 25.42 -25.46 10.47
C LEU A 21 26.42 -26.12 11.43
N ARG A 22 26.24 -27.42 11.70
CA ARG A 22 27.23 -28.21 12.44
C ARG A 22 28.57 -28.22 11.69
N ASP A 23 29.65 -28.24 12.45
CA ASP A 23 31.03 -28.34 11.96
C ASP A 23 31.43 -27.16 11.04
N GLY A 24 30.92 -25.93 11.30
CA GLY A 24 31.32 -24.74 10.52
C GLY A 24 30.82 -24.69 9.08
N LYS A 25 29.89 -25.57 8.68
CA LYS A 25 29.38 -25.62 7.31
C LYS A 25 28.36 -24.53 7.04
N VAL A 26 28.48 -23.85 5.90
CA VAL A 26 27.48 -22.90 5.39
C VAL A 26 27.04 -23.27 3.98
N SER A 27 25.78 -22.99 3.65
CA SER A 27 25.25 -23.27 2.31
C SER A 27 25.71 -22.19 1.34
N LEU A 28 26.52 -22.53 0.34
CA LEU A 28 26.93 -21.59 -0.69
C LEU A 28 25.90 -21.57 -1.83
N LYS A 29 24.91 -20.66 -1.74
CA LYS A 29 23.80 -20.55 -2.70
C LYS A 29 24.32 -20.25 -4.12
N LYS A 30 23.51 -20.60 -5.12
CA LYS A 30 23.85 -20.44 -6.56
C LYS A 30 24.27 -19.01 -6.90
N ASP A 31 23.57 -18.00 -6.38
CA ASP A 31 23.86 -16.59 -6.69
C ASP A 31 25.22 -16.14 -6.16
N ALA A 32 25.62 -16.60 -4.97
CA ALA A 32 26.96 -16.36 -4.41
C ALA A 32 28.06 -16.96 -5.31
N ARG A 33 27.83 -18.15 -5.86
CA ARG A 33 28.80 -18.75 -6.80
C ARG A 33 28.84 -18.06 -8.14
N ASN A 34 27.68 -17.67 -8.67
CA ASN A 34 27.61 -16.93 -9.92
C ASN A 34 28.39 -15.62 -9.79
N HIS A 35 28.30 -14.94 -8.64
CA HIS A 35 29.09 -13.74 -8.36
C HIS A 35 30.60 -14.01 -8.41
N LEU A 36 31.05 -15.17 -7.93
CA LEU A 36 32.44 -15.62 -7.99
C LEU A 36 32.86 -16.21 -9.36
N GLY A 37 31.97 -16.25 -10.36
CA GLY A 37 32.27 -16.84 -11.67
C GLY A 37 32.18 -18.37 -11.74
N SER A 38 31.50 -19.02 -10.79
CA SER A 38 31.38 -20.50 -10.69
C SER A 38 32.72 -21.26 -10.71
N PRO A 39 33.64 -20.95 -9.79
CA PRO A 39 34.98 -21.51 -9.82
C PRO A 39 35.02 -22.95 -9.33
N ASP A 40 36.03 -23.71 -9.78
CA ASP A 40 36.32 -25.07 -9.33
C ASP A 40 37.05 -25.10 -7.96
N SER A 41 37.64 -23.99 -7.55
CA SER A 41 38.39 -23.85 -6.29
C SER A 41 38.14 -22.49 -5.67
N LEU A 42 38.16 -22.44 -4.35
CA LEU A 42 37.91 -21.25 -3.55
C LEU A 42 39.02 -21.08 -2.52
N TYR A 43 39.29 -19.83 -2.14
CA TYR A 43 40.32 -19.47 -1.18
C TYR A 43 39.79 -18.42 -0.20
N PHE A 44 40.24 -18.49 1.04
CA PHE A 44 40.07 -17.43 2.04
C PHE A 44 41.26 -16.48 1.97
N ASP A 45 41.01 -15.17 1.91
CA ASP A 45 42.02 -14.12 2.12
C ASP A 45 41.64 -13.36 3.39
N GLU A 46 42.43 -13.55 4.44
CA GLU A 46 42.19 -13.02 5.78
C GLU A 46 43.10 -11.81 6.01
N GLN A 47 42.64 -10.62 5.59
CA GLN A 47 43.35 -9.35 5.80
C GLN A 47 42.59 -8.50 6.83
N GLU A 48 42.20 -7.27 6.47
CA GLU A 48 41.33 -6.46 7.31
C GLU A 48 39.90 -7.00 7.36
N GLU A 49 39.42 -7.59 6.26
CA GLU A 49 38.17 -8.37 6.19
C GLU A 49 38.44 -9.78 5.66
N ILE A 50 37.54 -10.73 5.92
CA ILE A 50 37.64 -12.10 5.41
C ILE A 50 36.96 -12.18 4.06
N LEU A 51 37.74 -12.46 3.02
CA LEU A 51 37.27 -12.59 1.65
C LEU A 51 37.26 -14.05 1.20
N LEU A 52 36.21 -14.45 0.49
CA LEU A 52 36.14 -15.68 -0.28
C LEU A 52 36.32 -15.32 -1.77
N THR A 53 37.37 -15.87 -2.39
CA THR A 53 37.76 -15.56 -3.76
C THR A 53 38.02 -16.82 -4.58
N ALA A 54 37.87 -16.69 -5.90
CA ALA A 54 38.25 -17.72 -6.88
C ALA A 54 39.75 -17.67 -7.24
N VAL A 55 40.43 -16.57 -6.91
CA VAL A 55 41.82 -16.30 -7.30
C VAL A 55 42.70 -16.33 -6.07
N ALA A 56 43.62 -17.30 -6.02
CA ALA A 56 44.58 -17.41 -4.93
C ALA A 56 45.55 -16.21 -4.92
N THR A 57 45.74 -15.63 -3.73
CA THR A 57 46.80 -14.65 -3.43
C THR A 57 47.89 -15.32 -2.57
N PRO A 58 49.09 -14.74 -2.44
CA PRO A 58 50.14 -15.30 -1.60
C PRO A 58 49.76 -15.48 -0.12
N SER A 59 48.79 -14.68 0.37
CA SER A 59 48.24 -14.76 1.73
C SER A 59 47.06 -15.71 1.85
N SER A 60 46.50 -16.18 0.73
CA SER A 60 45.25 -16.94 0.76
C SER A 60 45.43 -18.41 1.16
N THR A 61 44.45 -18.94 1.89
CA THR A 61 44.37 -20.35 2.29
C THR A 61 43.29 -21.07 1.48
N PRO A 62 43.48 -22.33 1.07
CA PRO A 62 42.45 -23.08 0.35
C PRO A 62 41.19 -23.25 1.20
N ALA A 63 40.03 -22.90 0.63
CA ALA A 63 38.74 -23.08 1.28
C ALA A 63 38.14 -24.45 0.93
N GLU A 64 37.91 -25.30 1.93
CA GLU A 64 37.23 -26.57 1.70
C GLU A 64 35.77 -26.32 1.29
N SER A 65 35.42 -26.74 0.09
CA SER A 65 34.09 -26.53 -0.46
C SER A 65 33.63 -27.68 -1.34
N THR A 66 32.31 -27.82 -1.45
CA THR A 66 31.65 -28.78 -2.33
C THR A 66 30.72 -28.03 -3.27
N ALA A 67 30.03 -28.75 -4.16
CA ALA A 67 28.95 -28.20 -4.97
C ALA A 67 27.73 -27.70 -4.18
N ARG A 68 27.70 -27.71 -2.84
CA ARG A 68 26.62 -27.06 -2.07
C ARG A 68 27.07 -26.31 -0.82
N TYR A 69 28.18 -26.71 -0.22
CA TYR A 69 28.62 -26.19 1.06
C TYR A 69 30.02 -25.60 0.97
N LEU A 70 30.26 -24.60 1.80
CA LEU A 70 31.57 -24.08 2.16
C LEU A 70 31.82 -24.45 3.62
N HIS A 71 33.01 -24.97 3.93
CA HIS A 71 33.45 -25.21 5.30
C HIS A 71 34.27 -24.01 5.76
N LEU A 72 33.85 -23.37 6.85
CA LEU A 72 34.63 -22.32 7.50
C LEU A 72 35.68 -22.97 8.40
N SER A 73 36.95 -22.57 8.31
CA SER A 73 37.99 -23.09 9.20
C SER A 73 37.77 -22.62 10.64
N GLU A 74 38.45 -23.23 11.61
CA GLU A 74 38.37 -22.80 13.00
C GLU A 74 38.86 -21.35 13.17
N GLU A 75 39.88 -20.96 12.40
CA GLU A 75 40.40 -19.59 12.35
C GLU A 75 39.35 -18.60 11.84
N VAL A 76 38.68 -18.90 10.72
CA VAL A 76 37.61 -18.03 10.16
C VAL A 76 36.43 -17.94 11.12
N LEU A 77 36.02 -19.04 11.75
CA LEU A 77 34.96 -19.03 12.75
C LEU A 77 35.32 -18.17 13.96
N ALA A 78 36.56 -18.26 14.45
CA ALA A 78 37.04 -17.45 15.56
C ALA A 78 37.12 -15.96 15.19
N SER A 79 37.67 -15.63 14.02
CA SER A 79 37.81 -14.25 13.54
C SER A 79 36.47 -13.53 13.33
N LEU A 80 35.42 -14.27 12.94
CA LEU A 80 34.06 -13.73 12.79
C LEU A 80 33.19 -13.90 14.03
N GLU A 81 33.73 -14.49 15.10
CA GLU A 81 32.99 -14.83 16.32
C GLU A 81 31.70 -15.64 16.04
N LEU A 82 31.77 -16.59 15.11
CA LEU A 82 30.63 -17.38 14.66
C LEU A 82 30.48 -18.68 15.44
N SER A 83 29.24 -18.97 15.83
CA SER A 83 28.81 -20.23 16.43
C SER A 83 27.71 -20.90 15.61
N ARG A 84 27.43 -22.17 15.92
CA ARG A 84 26.33 -22.91 15.28
C ARG A 84 25.00 -22.16 15.51
N GLY A 85 24.28 -21.89 14.43
CA GLY A 85 23.02 -21.17 14.44
C GLY A 85 23.15 -19.68 14.10
N ASP A 86 24.36 -19.11 14.20
CA ASP A 86 24.60 -17.73 13.82
C ASP A 86 24.40 -17.52 12.32
N LEU A 87 24.08 -16.29 11.93
CA LEU A 87 23.90 -15.91 10.54
C LEU A 87 25.21 -15.36 9.96
N LEU A 88 25.53 -15.81 8.75
CA LEU A 88 26.63 -15.31 7.95
C LEU A 88 26.07 -14.57 6.73
N ALA A 89 26.48 -13.31 6.56
CA ALA A 89 26.25 -12.52 5.36
C ALA A 89 27.41 -12.68 4.37
N LEU A 90 27.06 -12.96 3.12
CA LEU A 90 27.97 -13.00 1.97
C LEU A 90 27.76 -11.73 1.14
N ILE A 91 28.70 -10.79 1.18
CA ILE A 91 28.55 -9.44 0.65
C ILE A 91 29.41 -9.26 -0.60
N GLN A 92 28.89 -8.58 -1.61
CA GLN A 92 29.61 -8.33 -2.86
C GLN A 92 30.91 -7.52 -2.62
N ARG A 93 32.00 -8.01 -3.20
CA ARG A 93 33.24 -7.27 -3.48
C ARG A 93 33.62 -7.49 -4.94
N ASP A 94 34.56 -6.70 -5.43
CA ASP A 94 35.10 -6.90 -6.78
C ASP A 94 35.85 -8.23 -6.85
N GLY A 95 35.36 -9.17 -7.66
CA GLY A 95 35.92 -10.52 -7.80
C GLY A 95 35.83 -11.45 -6.57
N ALA A 96 35.22 -11.01 -5.47
CA ALA A 96 35.19 -11.75 -4.20
C ALA A 96 33.85 -11.58 -3.46
N LEU A 97 33.69 -12.33 -2.37
CA LEU A 97 32.64 -12.15 -1.37
C LEU A 97 33.25 -11.87 -0.01
N ALA A 98 32.84 -10.80 0.66
CA ALA A 98 33.19 -10.59 2.06
C ALA A 98 32.27 -11.45 2.95
N LEU A 99 32.87 -12.14 3.92
CA LEU A 99 32.18 -12.99 4.90
C LEU A 99 32.09 -12.23 6.21
N LYS A 100 30.86 -11.95 6.66
CA LYS A 100 30.63 -11.18 7.88
C LYS A 100 29.55 -11.82 8.74
N LYS A 101 29.73 -11.82 10.05
CA LYS A 101 28.66 -12.20 10.99
C LYS A 101 27.51 -11.21 10.83
N LEU A 102 26.28 -11.71 10.71
CA LEU A 102 25.07 -10.89 10.66
C LEU A 102 24.34 -10.99 11.99
N GLU A 103 24.09 -9.83 12.59
CA GLU A 103 23.16 -9.70 13.71
C GLU A 103 21.98 -8.84 13.29
N VAL A 104 20.77 -9.29 13.63
CA VAL A 104 19.54 -8.54 13.40
C VAL A 104 19.08 -7.99 14.73
N LEU A 105 18.94 -6.67 14.82
CA LEU A 105 18.64 -5.95 16.05
C LEU A 105 17.39 -5.10 15.88
N GLU A 106 16.57 -4.99 16.92
CA GLU A 106 15.44 -4.05 16.96
C GLU A 106 15.84 -2.77 17.68
N ARG A 107 15.43 -1.62 17.15
CA ARG A 107 15.57 -0.31 17.81
C ARG A 107 14.28 0.48 17.69
N ALA A 108 13.83 1.08 18.80
CA ALA A 108 12.73 2.04 18.75
C ALA A 108 13.18 3.33 18.04
N ALA A 109 12.35 3.86 17.14
CA ALA A 109 12.60 5.10 16.42
C ALA A 109 11.29 5.91 16.23
N ASP A 110 11.33 7.07 15.58
CA ASP A 110 10.11 7.82 15.22
C ASP A 110 9.43 7.28 13.94
N ARG A 111 10.19 6.49 13.16
CA ARG A 111 9.74 5.86 11.92
C ARG A 111 10.50 4.57 11.66
N ALA A 112 9.80 3.60 11.08
CA ALA A 112 10.42 2.35 10.65
C ALA A 112 11.43 2.54 9.53
N ARG A 113 12.60 1.91 9.65
CA ARG A 113 13.69 1.86 8.66
C ARG A 113 14.50 0.58 8.88
N VAL A 114 15.23 0.16 7.86
CA VAL A 114 16.22 -0.92 8.00
C VAL A 114 17.57 -0.39 7.53
N ILE A 115 18.57 -0.55 8.38
CA ILE A 115 19.91 -0.01 8.18
C ILE A 115 20.92 -1.13 8.48
N ASP A 116 21.84 -1.37 7.55
CA ASP A 116 23.01 -2.21 7.81
C ASP A 116 24.16 -1.30 8.25
N TYR A 117 24.68 -1.52 9.46
CA TYR A 117 25.97 -0.99 9.92
C TYR A 117 27.04 -2.06 9.70
N GLU A 118 27.98 -1.80 8.81
CA GLU A 118 29.00 -2.75 8.41
C GLU A 118 30.36 -2.35 8.95
N THR A 119 31.04 -3.34 9.53
CA THR A 119 32.47 -3.31 9.91
C THR A 119 33.20 -4.37 9.10
N PRO A 120 34.54 -4.54 9.22
CA PRO A 120 35.24 -5.57 8.47
C PRO A 120 34.77 -7.02 8.77
N HIS A 121 34.26 -7.30 9.98
CA HIS A 121 33.89 -8.65 10.41
C HIS A 121 32.40 -8.85 10.69
N LYS A 122 31.62 -7.77 10.76
CA LYS A 122 30.23 -7.79 11.22
C LYS A 122 29.33 -6.90 10.39
N VAL A 123 28.07 -7.32 10.24
CA VAL A 123 26.95 -6.47 9.83
C VAL A 123 25.92 -6.49 10.95
N GLU A 124 25.61 -5.33 11.50
CA GLU A 124 24.44 -5.12 12.35
C GLU A 124 23.30 -4.59 11.49
N ARG A 125 22.32 -5.44 11.21
CA ARG A 125 21.07 -5.05 10.55
C ARG A 125 20.09 -4.57 11.60
N VAL A 126 19.95 -3.26 11.71
CA VAL A 126 19.06 -2.62 12.67
C VAL A 126 17.72 -2.34 12.02
N ALA A 127 16.67 -2.95 12.58
CA ALA A 127 15.28 -2.65 12.31
C ALA A 127 14.82 -1.52 13.25
N GLU A 128 14.79 -0.30 12.74
CA GLU A 128 14.08 0.77 13.41
C GLU A 128 12.58 0.53 13.27
N THR A 129 11.81 0.67 14.36
CA THR A 129 10.37 0.38 14.37
C THR A 129 9.51 1.64 14.53
N ASN A 130 8.33 1.61 13.93
CA ASN A 130 7.29 2.62 14.19
C ASN A 130 6.74 2.43 15.62
N PRO A 131 6.65 3.51 16.43
CA PRO A 131 5.93 3.44 17.70
C PRO A 131 4.44 3.26 17.45
N MET A 132 3.76 2.70 18.45
CA MET A 132 2.30 2.60 18.41
C MET A 132 1.65 3.99 18.49
N PRO A 133 0.45 4.20 17.93
CA PRO A 133 -0.15 5.54 17.83
C PRO A 133 -0.30 6.29 19.16
N ASN A 134 -0.55 5.60 20.27
CA ASN A 134 -0.63 6.19 21.61
C ASN A 134 0.66 6.92 22.03
N GLU A 135 1.82 6.46 21.55
CA GLU A 135 3.13 7.09 21.81
C GLU A 135 3.48 8.10 20.71
N LEU A 136 3.17 7.76 19.46
CA LEU A 136 3.59 8.55 18.30
C LEU A 136 2.77 9.84 18.11
N LEU A 137 1.45 9.80 18.34
CA LEU A 137 0.57 10.95 18.07
C LEU A 137 0.99 12.21 18.86
N PRO A 138 1.25 12.16 20.18
CA PRO A 138 1.72 13.34 20.91
C PRO A 138 3.06 13.88 20.39
N ALA A 139 3.98 12.99 20.00
CA ALA A 139 5.28 13.37 19.46
C ALA A 139 5.13 14.09 18.11
N LEU A 140 4.26 13.58 17.23
CA LEU A 140 3.98 14.19 15.94
C LEU A 140 3.26 15.54 16.08
N GLN A 141 2.30 15.66 16.99
CA GLN A 141 1.63 16.94 17.28
C GLN A 141 2.64 18.00 17.73
N LYS A 142 3.55 17.63 18.63
CA LYS A 142 4.63 18.54 19.06
C LYS A 142 5.55 18.91 17.90
N LYS A 143 5.95 17.92 17.08
CA LYS A 143 6.84 18.12 15.92
C LYS A 143 6.23 19.06 14.88
N HIS A 144 4.92 18.92 14.61
CA HIS A 144 4.22 19.63 13.55
C HIS A 144 3.38 20.83 14.04
N GLY A 145 3.40 21.14 15.34
CA GLY A 145 2.61 22.21 15.95
C GLY A 145 2.90 23.63 15.43
N HIS A 146 4.00 23.81 14.68
CA HIS A 146 4.37 25.07 14.04
C HIS A 146 3.84 25.21 12.59
N LEU A 147 3.27 24.14 12.02
CA LEU A 147 2.76 24.15 10.65
C LEU A 147 1.45 24.94 10.57
N SER A 148 1.24 25.56 9.41
CA SER A 148 0.02 26.28 9.04
C SER A 148 -0.23 26.13 7.55
N LEU A 149 -1.49 26.19 7.12
CA LEU A 149 -1.78 26.29 5.70
C LEU A 149 -1.24 27.62 5.15
N ARG A 150 -0.72 27.61 3.93
CA ARG A 150 -0.16 28.79 3.27
C ARG A 150 -1.25 29.75 2.79
N TYR A 151 -2.39 29.21 2.40
CA TYR A 151 -3.51 29.93 1.81
C TYR A 151 -4.84 29.44 2.39
N ASP A 152 -5.86 30.30 2.42
CA ASP A 152 -7.20 29.91 2.85
C ASP A 152 -7.92 29.13 1.74
N ALA A 153 -8.20 27.85 1.98
CA ALA A 153 -8.91 26.99 1.03
C ALA A 153 -10.31 27.51 0.67
N ARG A 154 -10.90 28.38 1.52
CA ARG A 154 -12.19 29.02 1.25
C ARG A 154 -12.16 29.90 -0.01
N ASN A 155 -11.01 30.48 -0.34
CA ASN A 155 -10.85 31.33 -1.53
C ASN A 155 -11.09 30.54 -2.82
N PHE A 156 -10.55 29.32 -2.90
CA PHE A 156 -10.79 28.42 -4.03
C PHE A 156 -12.27 28.01 -4.17
N LEU A 157 -12.97 27.88 -3.05
CA LEU A 157 -14.32 27.28 -3.01
C LEU A 157 -15.46 28.27 -3.28
N GLN A 158 -15.22 29.59 -3.19
CA GLN A 158 -16.25 30.63 -3.10
C GLN A 158 -17.30 30.58 -4.23
N ASP A 159 -16.87 30.33 -5.47
CA ASP A 159 -17.75 30.41 -6.65
C ASP A 159 -17.84 29.09 -7.44
N ARG A 160 -17.38 27.98 -6.84
CA ARG A 160 -17.32 26.69 -7.54
C ARG A 160 -18.59 25.87 -7.38
N GLU A 161 -19.23 25.57 -8.50
CA GLU A 161 -20.48 24.80 -8.58
C GLU A 161 -20.27 23.29 -8.82
N THR A 162 -19.10 22.76 -8.48
CA THR A 162 -18.83 21.33 -8.64
C THR A 162 -19.21 20.56 -7.37
N PHE A 163 -19.42 19.26 -7.54
CA PHE A 163 -19.73 18.36 -6.42
C PHE A 163 -18.64 18.33 -5.35
N GLY A 164 -17.36 18.24 -5.75
CA GLY A 164 -16.22 18.27 -4.82
C GLY A 164 -16.12 19.59 -4.04
N ALA A 165 -16.41 20.71 -4.70
CA ALA A 165 -16.47 22.02 -4.03
C ALA A 165 -17.63 22.10 -3.03
N TRP A 166 -18.82 21.60 -3.39
CA TRP A 166 -19.97 21.52 -2.48
C TRP A 166 -19.65 20.69 -1.22
N LYS A 167 -19.04 19.50 -1.38
CA LYS A 167 -18.62 18.66 -0.24
C LYS A 167 -17.59 19.38 0.64
N SER A 168 -16.60 20.03 0.03
CA SER A 168 -15.56 20.77 0.75
C SER A 168 -16.14 21.94 1.56
N ARG A 169 -17.11 22.66 1.00
CA ARG A 169 -17.82 23.74 1.70
C ARG A 169 -18.60 23.23 2.90
N LYS A 170 -19.30 22.10 2.74
CA LYS A 170 -20.01 21.43 3.84
C LYS A 170 -19.04 21.03 4.97
N LEU A 171 -17.89 20.46 4.65
CA LEU A 171 -16.86 20.12 5.66
C LEU A 171 -16.37 21.33 6.43
N LEU A 172 -16.15 22.46 5.76
CA LEU A 172 -15.67 23.69 6.38
C LEU A 172 -16.76 24.52 7.08
N GLY A 173 -18.01 24.05 7.07
CA GLY A 173 -19.15 24.80 7.61
C GLY A 173 -19.39 26.13 6.86
N ILE A 174 -19.03 26.21 5.58
CA ILE A 174 -19.37 27.35 4.75
C ILE A 174 -20.84 27.23 4.38
N THR A 175 -21.65 28.19 4.83
CA THR A 175 -23.06 28.28 4.45
C THR A 175 -23.22 29.36 3.39
N ALA A 176 -23.26 28.98 2.11
CA ALA A 176 -23.68 29.89 1.06
C ALA A 176 -25.19 29.78 0.83
N PRO A 177 -25.94 30.89 0.66
CA PRO A 177 -27.37 30.83 0.32
C PRO A 177 -27.67 29.95 -0.90
N SER A 178 -26.72 29.89 -1.84
CA SER A 178 -26.79 29.07 -3.06
C SER A 178 -26.48 27.59 -2.85
N ASP A 179 -26.09 27.11 -1.65
CA ASP A 179 -25.73 25.70 -1.47
C ASP A 179 -26.91 24.75 -1.56
N ALA A 180 -28.10 25.20 -1.16
CA ALA A 180 -29.33 24.42 -1.35
C ALA A 180 -29.72 24.36 -2.83
N GLU A 181 -29.62 25.49 -3.54
CA GLU A 181 -29.88 25.58 -4.98
C GLU A 181 -28.88 24.74 -5.77
N LEU A 182 -27.59 24.84 -5.43
CA LEU A 182 -26.53 24.05 -6.03
C LEU A 182 -26.71 22.56 -5.77
N ARG A 183 -27.06 22.16 -4.55
CA ARG A 183 -27.38 20.76 -4.24
C ARG A 183 -28.49 20.25 -5.15
N ASN A 184 -29.58 21.00 -5.31
CA ASN A 184 -30.70 20.61 -6.15
C ASN A 184 -30.29 20.54 -7.63
N LYS A 185 -29.54 21.53 -8.13
CA LYS A 185 -28.95 21.50 -9.47
C LYS A 185 -28.08 20.26 -9.71
N LEU A 186 -27.20 19.94 -8.76
CA LEU A 186 -26.34 18.75 -8.83
C LEU A 186 -27.16 17.44 -8.85
N ILE A 187 -28.28 17.39 -8.14
CA ILE A 187 -29.21 16.25 -8.19
C ILE A 187 -29.88 16.17 -9.57
N GLU A 188 -30.44 17.27 -10.05
CA GLU A 188 -31.11 17.37 -11.35
C GLU A 188 -30.18 16.99 -12.51
N ASP A 189 -28.98 17.60 -12.56
CA ASP A 189 -27.97 17.32 -13.58
C ASP A 189 -27.65 15.81 -13.70
N ARG A 190 -27.59 15.10 -12.56
CA ARG A 190 -27.32 13.66 -12.53
C ARG A 190 -28.54 12.86 -12.95
N LEU A 191 -29.72 13.19 -12.44
CA LEU A 191 -30.95 12.46 -12.76
C LEU A 191 -31.34 12.62 -14.24
N ASP A 192 -31.11 13.79 -14.82
CA ASP A 192 -31.39 14.10 -16.24
C ASP A 192 -30.43 13.38 -17.20
N ALA A 193 -29.20 13.11 -16.76
CA ALA A 193 -28.22 12.34 -17.54
C ALA A 193 -28.49 10.82 -17.56
N ARG A 194 -29.49 10.35 -16.79
CA ARG A 194 -29.84 8.93 -16.71
C ARG A 194 -30.58 8.47 -17.96
N ARG A 195 -30.31 7.24 -18.38
CA ARG A 195 -30.95 6.61 -19.54
C ARG A 195 -32.29 5.97 -19.18
N GLU A 196 -33.02 5.54 -20.21
CA GLU A 196 -34.29 4.81 -20.07
C GLU A 196 -34.16 3.48 -19.31
N ASP A 197 -32.97 2.86 -19.29
CA ASP A 197 -32.69 1.63 -18.55
C ASP A 197 -32.26 1.89 -17.10
N ASP A 198 -32.44 3.12 -16.60
CA ASP A 198 -32.06 3.59 -15.27
C ASP A 198 -30.54 3.60 -14.98
N SER A 199 -29.70 3.33 -15.98
CA SER A 199 -28.24 3.44 -15.88
C SER A 199 -27.73 4.83 -16.29
N TRP A 200 -26.47 5.10 -15.96
CA TRP A 200 -25.69 6.15 -16.63
C TRP A 200 -24.81 5.49 -17.70
N ASP A 201 -25.05 5.83 -18.96
CA ASP A 201 -24.31 5.32 -20.13
C ASP A 201 -24.30 3.80 -20.33
N GLY A 202 -25.19 3.04 -19.69
CA GLY A 202 -25.11 1.57 -19.69
C GLY A 202 -23.84 1.07 -18.98
N ASP A 203 -23.32 1.88 -18.06
CA ASP A 203 -21.98 1.75 -17.51
C ASP A 203 -22.01 1.48 -16.01
N VAL A 204 -21.41 0.36 -15.61
CA VAL A 204 -21.38 -0.09 -14.20
C VAL A 204 -20.70 0.93 -13.29
N VAL A 205 -19.55 1.48 -13.71
CA VAL A 205 -18.77 2.37 -12.84
C VAL A 205 -19.31 3.78 -12.83
N LEU A 206 -19.87 4.28 -13.94
CA LEU A 206 -20.55 5.57 -13.95
C LEU A 206 -21.88 5.52 -13.19
N THR A 207 -22.62 4.41 -13.29
CA THR A 207 -23.85 4.22 -12.53
C THR A 207 -23.56 4.16 -11.02
N ALA A 208 -22.52 3.41 -10.62
CA ALA A 208 -22.07 3.38 -9.23
C ALA A 208 -21.64 4.77 -8.73
N ARG A 209 -20.84 5.51 -9.51
CA ARG A 209 -20.43 6.88 -9.20
C ARG A 209 -21.64 7.78 -8.94
N ASN A 210 -22.59 7.83 -9.87
CA ASN A 210 -23.75 8.70 -9.74
C ASN A 210 -24.65 8.32 -8.56
N LEU A 211 -24.84 7.02 -8.31
CA LEU A 211 -25.58 6.55 -7.12
C LEU A 211 -24.91 6.99 -5.81
N ARG A 212 -23.58 6.83 -5.70
CA ARG A 212 -22.82 7.30 -4.54
C ARG A 212 -23.00 8.81 -4.35
N GLU A 213 -22.79 9.58 -5.40
CA GLU A 213 -22.88 11.05 -5.33
C GLU A 213 -24.30 11.53 -4.99
N LEU A 214 -25.34 10.90 -5.54
CA LEU A 214 -26.74 11.18 -5.17
C LEU A 214 -27.04 10.83 -3.71
N GLY A 215 -26.49 9.72 -3.21
CA GLY A 215 -26.54 9.36 -1.79
C GLY A 215 -25.88 10.40 -0.88
N GLU A 216 -24.71 10.91 -1.27
CA GLU A 216 -24.00 11.98 -0.55
C GLU A 216 -24.72 13.34 -0.64
N LEU A 217 -25.44 13.59 -1.75
CA LEU A 217 -26.38 14.70 -1.89
C LEU A 217 -27.65 14.47 -1.05
N GLY A 218 -27.86 13.32 -0.42
CA GLY A 218 -28.94 13.07 0.53
C GLY A 218 -30.19 12.45 -0.07
N LEU A 219 -30.12 11.89 -1.29
CA LEU A 219 -31.11 10.92 -1.74
C LEU A 219 -30.87 9.59 -1.02
N THR A 220 -31.90 8.77 -0.96
CA THR A 220 -31.95 7.51 -0.23
C THR A 220 -32.45 6.39 -1.14
N ARG A 221 -32.39 5.16 -0.65
CA ARG A 221 -32.98 4.00 -1.35
C ARG A 221 -34.50 4.07 -1.53
N ASP A 222 -35.18 4.94 -0.78
CA ASP A 222 -36.63 5.11 -0.87
C ASP A 222 -37.01 6.04 -2.04
N ASP A 223 -36.04 6.76 -2.63
CA ASP A 223 -36.23 7.53 -3.84
C ASP A 223 -36.32 6.60 -5.06
N ASP A 224 -37.44 6.65 -5.79
CA ASP A 224 -37.74 5.78 -6.93
C ASP A 224 -36.61 5.69 -7.96
N ALA A 225 -35.96 6.82 -8.27
CA ALA A 225 -34.87 6.86 -9.23
C ALA A 225 -33.62 6.10 -8.75
N ILE A 226 -33.34 6.18 -7.44
CA ILE A 226 -32.22 5.48 -6.80
C ILE A 226 -32.52 3.99 -6.72
N ALA A 227 -33.73 3.62 -6.31
CA ALA A 227 -34.15 2.23 -6.21
C ALA A 227 -34.01 1.48 -7.54
N ARG A 228 -34.42 2.11 -8.65
CA ARG A 228 -34.29 1.51 -9.99
C ARG A 228 -32.85 1.41 -10.48
N ALA A 229 -32.05 2.45 -10.29
CA ALA A 229 -30.63 2.42 -10.68
C ALA A 229 -29.83 1.41 -9.83
N ALA A 230 -30.09 1.30 -8.53
CA ALA A 230 -29.50 0.28 -7.67
C ALA A 230 -29.93 -1.13 -8.12
N ARG A 231 -31.21 -1.32 -8.45
CA ARG A 231 -31.72 -2.58 -9.02
C ARG A 231 -31.02 -2.92 -10.34
N TRP A 232 -30.77 -1.96 -11.21
CA TRP A 232 -30.02 -2.16 -12.45
C TRP A 232 -28.62 -2.74 -12.18
N LEU A 233 -27.89 -2.26 -11.15
CA LEU A 233 -26.60 -2.82 -10.73
C LEU A 233 -26.75 -4.23 -10.13
N LEU A 234 -27.74 -4.43 -9.27
CA LEU A 234 -27.96 -5.70 -8.56
C LEU A 234 -28.36 -6.84 -9.51
N ASP A 235 -29.10 -6.52 -10.57
CA ASP A 235 -29.62 -7.49 -11.55
C ASP A 235 -28.63 -7.82 -12.66
N ARG A 236 -27.44 -7.18 -12.70
CA ARG A 236 -26.41 -7.49 -13.70
C ARG A 236 -26.06 -8.99 -13.70
N PRO A 237 -25.69 -9.58 -14.84
CA PRO A 237 -25.25 -10.96 -14.94
C PRO A 237 -24.24 -11.35 -13.86
N ARG A 238 -24.44 -12.54 -13.28
CA ARG A 238 -23.57 -13.13 -12.27
C ARG A 238 -22.66 -14.17 -12.91
N SER A 239 -21.39 -14.19 -12.50
CA SER A 239 -20.48 -15.27 -12.87
C SER A 239 -20.78 -16.51 -12.05
N GLN A 240 -20.89 -17.69 -12.68
CA GLN A 240 -21.03 -18.94 -11.92
C GLN A 240 -19.78 -19.29 -11.08
N TRP A 241 -18.66 -18.61 -11.31
CA TRP A 241 -17.43 -18.79 -10.53
C TRP A 241 -17.20 -17.68 -9.50
N ASN A 242 -17.76 -16.49 -9.74
CA ASN A 242 -17.68 -15.33 -8.87
C ASN A 242 -19.08 -14.71 -8.68
N SER A 243 -19.97 -15.42 -8.00
CA SER A 243 -21.42 -15.17 -8.06
C SER A 243 -21.89 -13.87 -7.40
N GLY A 244 -21.18 -13.38 -6.37
CA GLY A 244 -21.45 -12.04 -5.82
C GLY A 244 -20.90 -10.91 -6.68
N MET A 245 -19.74 -11.14 -7.31
CA MET A 245 -18.91 -10.07 -7.87
C MET A 245 -19.58 -9.30 -9.02
N PHE A 246 -19.29 -8.00 -9.05
CA PHE A 246 -19.62 -7.11 -10.16
C PHE A 246 -18.48 -7.10 -11.20
N PHE A 247 -18.83 -7.09 -12.48
CA PHE A 247 -17.88 -7.02 -13.58
C PHE A 247 -18.03 -5.67 -14.28
N LEU A 248 -16.96 -5.17 -14.89
CA LEU A 248 -16.99 -3.90 -15.60
C LEU A 248 -18.02 -3.88 -16.75
N THR A 249 -18.23 -5.04 -17.40
CA THR A 249 -19.22 -5.22 -18.47
C THR A 249 -19.86 -6.61 -18.39
N ASP A 250 -21.00 -6.81 -19.04
CA ASP A 250 -21.67 -8.13 -19.10
C ASP A 250 -20.89 -9.13 -19.94
N GLU A 251 -20.26 -8.65 -21.00
CA GLU A 251 -19.43 -9.48 -21.87
C GLU A 251 -18.25 -10.07 -21.10
N LEU A 252 -17.74 -9.38 -20.07
CA LEU A 252 -16.65 -9.88 -19.24
C LEU A 252 -17.08 -11.08 -18.37
N VAL A 253 -18.36 -11.20 -18.02
CA VAL A 253 -18.89 -12.39 -17.33
C VAL A 253 -18.81 -13.61 -18.26
N ALA A 254 -19.25 -13.45 -19.51
CA ALA A 254 -19.16 -14.49 -20.54
C ALA A 254 -17.70 -14.74 -20.98
N GLU A 255 -16.85 -13.72 -21.01
CA GLU A 255 -15.42 -13.85 -21.31
C GLU A 255 -14.72 -14.68 -20.22
N GLN A 256 -14.95 -14.39 -18.94
CA GLN A 256 -14.40 -15.21 -17.85
C GLN A 256 -14.80 -16.68 -18.04
N ALA A 257 -16.07 -16.93 -18.38
CA ALA A 257 -16.56 -18.28 -18.57
C ALA A 257 -15.74 -19.10 -19.58
N ARG A 258 -15.57 -18.53 -20.77
CA ARG A 258 -14.79 -19.14 -21.85
C ARG A 258 -13.32 -19.33 -21.45
N PHE A 259 -12.72 -18.34 -20.80
CA PHE A 259 -11.32 -18.43 -20.38
C PHE A 259 -11.08 -19.58 -19.39
N LEU A 260 -12.00 -19.81 -18.45
CA LEU A 260 -11.87 -20.89 -17.48
C LEU A 260 -12.08 -22.26 -18.12
N GLU A 261 -13.03 -22.39 -19.05
CA GLU A 261 -13.22 -23.60 -19.84
C GLU A 261 -11.99 -23.94 -20.70
N GLU A 262 -11.36 -22.92 -21.28
CA GLU A 262 -10.14 -23.03 -22.08
C GLU A 262 -8.84 -23.12 -21.25
N LYS A 263 -8.92 -23.08 -19.90
CA LYS A 263 -7.77 -23.03 -18.98
C LYS A 263 -6.79 -21.88 -19.26
N LYS A 264 -7.31 -20.72 -19.68
CA LYS A 264 -6.58 -19.48 -19.91
C LYS A 264 -6.71 -18.52 -18.72
N ARG A 265 -5.81 -17.52 -18.65
CA ARG A 265 -5.84 -16.48 -17.61
C ARG A 265 -6.72 -15.29 -18.00
N PHE A 266 -7.68 -14.97 -17.16
CA PHE A 266 -8.54 -13.78 -17.29
C PHE A 266 -7.81 -12.50 -16.82
N ARG A 267 -6.75 -12.08 -17.52
CA ARG A 267 -5.82 -11.02 -17.05
C ARG A 267 -5.42 -9.98 -18.10
N ALA A 268 -6.22 -9.79 -19.15
CA ALA A 268 -5.88 -8.81 -20.17
C ALA A 268 -6.16 -7.38 -19.66
N LEU A 269 -5.13 -6.60 -19.35
CA LEU A 269 -5.27 -5.19 -19.00
C LEU A 269 -5.46 -4.37 -20.28
N LYS A 270 -6.71 -3.96 -20.57
CA LYS A 270 -7.00 -3.08 -21.71
C LYS A 270 -7.03 -1.62 -21.25
N THR A 271 -6.36 -0.74 -21.99
CA THR A 271 -6.37 0.71 -21.72
C THR A 271 -7.79 1.28 -21.72
N SER A 272 -8.69 0.77 -22.56
CA SER A 272 -10.10 1.17 -22.57
C SER A 272 -10.83 0.80 -21.27
N GLU A 273 -10.57 -0.38 -20.71
CA GLU A 273 -11.14 -0.83 -19.43
C GLU A 273 -10.62 0.03 -18.26
N MET A 274 -9.32 0.36 -18.27
CA MET A 274 -8.71 1.24 -17.27
C MET A 274 -9.28 2.66 -17.31
N LYS A 275 -9.43 3.24 -18.51
CA LYS A 275 -10.05 4.57 -18.69
C LYS A 275 -11.50 4.60 -18.21
N ARG A 276 -12.24 3.51 -18.48
CA ARG A 276 -13.64 3.36 -18.03
C ARG A 276 -13.71 3.39 -16.50
N VAL A 277 -12.90 2.60 -15.82
CA VAL A 277 -12.80 2.60 -14.35
C VAL A 277 -12.38 3.96 -13.78
N ALA A 278 -11.39 4.62 -14.39
CA ALA A 278 -10.95 5.94 -13.96
C ALA A 278 -12.07 7.00 -14.05
N ALA A 279 -13.05 6.83 -14.94
CA ALA A 279 -14.21 7.72 -14.99
C ALA A 279 -15.16 7.57 -13.78
N GLY A 280 -15.07 6.46 -13.05
CA GLY A 280 -15.85 6.21 -11.84
C GLY A 280 -15.38 6.98 -10.61
N ASP A 281 -14.15 7.53 -10.62
CA ASP A 281 -13.61 8.28 -9.49
C ASP A 281 -12.44 9.19 -9.90
N ASP A 282 -12.56 10.47 -9.55
CA ASP A 282 -11.61 11.49 -9.98
C ASP A 282 -10.20 11.35 -9.36
N LEU A 283 -10.02 10.52 -8.33
CA LEU A 283 -8.73 10.30 -7.69
C LEU A 283 -7.95 9.10 -8.26
N ILE A 284 -8.52 8.37 -9.23
CA ILE A 284 -7.92 7.19 -9.87
C ILE A 284 -7.29 7.58 -11.22
N SER A 285 -6.02 7.24 -11.43
CA SER A 285 -5.35 7.38 -12.74
C SER A 285 -5.06 6.04 -13.42
N MET A 286 -4.59 5.03 -12.69
CA MET A 286 -4.18 3.73 -13.24
C MET A 286 -4.63 2.54 -12.37
N PRO A 287 -5.79 1.93 -12.64
CA PRO A 287 -6.32 0.80 -11.87
C PRO A 287 -5.71 -0.57 -12.26
N CYS A 288 -5.23 -1.36 -11.29
CA CYS A 288 -4.59 -2.69 -11.47
C CYS A 288 -5.55 -3.88 -11.63
N GLY A 289 -6.86 -3.69 -11.49
CA GLY A 289 -7.88 -4.74 -11.60
C GLY A 289 -9.19 -4.19 -12.15
N PRO A 290 -9.18 -3.67 -13.38
CA PRO A 290 -10.30 -2.90 -13.90
C PRO A 290 -11.53 -3.77 -14.23
N ARG A 291 -11.39 -5.10 -14.27
CA ARG A 291 -12.44 -6.00 -14.77
C ARG A 291 -13.39 -6.46 -13.69
N ILE A 292 -12.89 -6.65 -12.47
CA ILE A 292 -13.60 -7.20 -11.32
C ILE A 292 -13.41 -6.28 -10.11
N MET A 293 -12.19 -6.13 -9.60
CA MET A 293 -12.02 -5.55 -8.25
C MET A 293 -12.41 -4.09 -8.15
N TRP A 294 -12.02 -3.27 -9.13
CA TRP A 294 -12.43 -1.86 -9.13
C TRP A 294 -13.95 -1.69 -9.29
N PRO A 295 -14.62 -2.37 -10.23
CA PRO A 295 -16.08 -2.40 -10.27
C PRO A 295 -16.72 -2.81 -8.94
N ASN A 296 -16.20 -3.82 -8.25
CA ASN A 296 -16.72 -4.23 -6.94
C ASN A 296 -16.54 -3.13 -5.89
N GLY A 297 -15.36 -2.53 -5.79
CA GLY A 297 -15.13 -1.43 -4.85
C GLY A 297 -16.06 -0.24 -5.10
N LEU A 298 -16.20 0.21 -6.35
CA LEU A 298 -17.08 1.33 -6.70
C LEU A 298 -18.57 1.02 -6.48
N VAL A 299 -19.02 -0.17 -6.90
CA VAL A 299 -20.43 -0.59 -6.73
C VAL A 299 -20.76 -0.79 -5.26
N LEU A 300 -19.89 -1.44 -4.48
CA LEU A 300 -20.11 -1.63 -3.05
C LEU A 300 -20.12 -0.30 -2.30
N GLU A 301 -19.22 0.63 -2.62
CA GLU A 301 -19.23 1.96 -2.01
C GLU A 301 -20.60 2.65 -2.22
N ALA A 302 -21.13 2.61 -3.43
CA ALA A 302 -22.44 3.19 -3.75
C ALA A 302 -23.59 2.47 -3.01
N LEU A 303 -23.65 1.14 -3.08
CA LEU A 303 -24.73 0.35 -2.50
C LEU A 303 -24.72 0.38 -0.97
N LEU A 304 -23.55 0.32 -0.33
CA LEU A 304 -23.42 0.43 1.12
C LEU A 304 -23.80 1.83 1.60
N THR A 305 -23.38 2.89 0.90
CA THR A 305 -23.80 4.28 1.20
C THR A 305 -25.33 4.42 1.21
N LEU A 306 -26.02 3.69 0.33
CA LEU A 306 -27.48 3.72 0.20
C LEU A 306 -28.21 2.68 1.08
N GLY A 307 -27.50 1.92 1.92
CA GLY A 307 -28.10 0.98 2.86
C GLY A 307 -28.60 -0.33 2.22
N TYR A 308 -27.94 -0.81 1.17
CA TYR A 308 -28.20 -2.10 0.52
C TYR A 308 -27.36 -3.26 1.07
N GLU A 309 -26.75 -3.12 2.25
CA GLU A 309 -25.90 -4.18 2.82
C GLU A 309 -26.61 -5.53 2.97
N GLU A 310 -27.91 -5.53 3.28
CA GLU A 310 -28.71 -6.76 3.44
C GLU A 310 -29.13 -7.42 2.12
N ASP A 311 -28.90 -6.77 0.98
CA ASP A 311 -29.18 -7.39 -0.33
C ASP A 311 -28.35 -8.67 -0.49
N GLU A 312 -28.98 -9.71 -1.04
CA GLU A 312 -28.35 -11.02 -1.20
C GLU A 312 -27.03 -10.95 -1.96
N ARG A 313 -26.96 -10.16 -3.04
CA ARG A 313 -25.75 -10.03 -3.85
C ARG A 313 -24.66 -9.28 -3.11
N VAL A 314 -25.02 -8.24 -2.36
CA VAL A 314 -24.06 -7.46 -1.57
C VAL A 314 -23.44 -8.35 -0.49
N ARG A 315 -24.25 -9.09 0.28
CA ARG A 315 -23.74 -10.04 1.29
C ARG A 315 -22.88 -11.14 0.68
N GLU A 316 -23.27 -11.68 -0.48
CA GLU A 316 -22.46 -12.67 -1.20
C GLU A 316 -21.11 -12.09 -1.62
N THR A 317 -21.09 -10.85 -2.12
CA THR A 317 -19.86 -10.14 -2.52
C THR A 317 -18.95 -9.92 -1.32
N LEU A 318 -19.48 -9.38 -0.21
CA LEU A 318 -18.73 -9.15 1.03
C LEU A 318 -18.13 -10.46 1.56
N SER A 319 -18.92 -11.53 1.60
CA SER A 319 -18.46 -12.86 2.00
C SER A 319 -17.30 -13.36 1.14
N MET A 320 -17.40 -13.22 -0.18
CA MET A 320 -16.32 -13.59 -1.10
C MET A 320 -15.06 -12.72 -0.94
N MET A 321 -15.22 -11.43 -0.67
CA MET A 321 -14.13 -10.49 -0.44
C MET A 321 -13.45 -10.69 0.93
N ALA A 322 -14.07 -11.43 1.83
CA ALA A 322 -13.52 -11.78 3.13
C ALA A 322 -12.59 -13.01 3.08
N ILE A 323 -12.55 -13.76 1.96
CA ILE A 323 -11.80 -15.02 1.83
C ILE A 323 -10.36 -14.81 1.34
N HIS A 324 -10.11 -13.78 0.55
CA HIS A 324 -8.79 -13.50 -0.04
C HIS A 324 -8.39 -12.05 0.17
N ASP A 325 -7.10 -11.78 0.00
CA ASP A 325 -6.62 -10.42 -0.21
C ASP A 325 -7.36 -9.76 -1.38
N TRP A 326 -7.50 -8.45 -1.32
CA TRP A 326 -8.27 -7.65 -2.27
C TRP A 326 -7.51 -7.39 -3.58
N CYS A 327 -7.08 -8.48 -4.24
CA CYS A 327 -6.39 -8.49 -5.53
C CYS A 327 -7.22 -9.19 -6.61
N GLU A 328 -7.37 -8.59 -7.79
CA GLU A 328 -8.06 -9.23 -8.93
C GLU A 328 -7.41 -10.55 -9.34
N CYS A 329 -6.11 -10.72 -9.10
CA CYS A 329 -5.41 -11.96 -9.37
C CYS A 329 -5.98 -13.16 -8.60
N GLY A 330 -6.59 -12.94 -7.43
CA GLY A 330 -7.30 -13.98 -6.66
C GLY A 330 -8.61 -14.40 -7.29
N TYR A 331 -9.30 -13.49 -8.00
CA TYR A 331 -10.64 -13.71 -8.53
C TYR A 331 -10.66 -14.11 -10.02
N GLN A 332 -9.58 -13.90 -10.76
CA GLN A 332 -9.50 -14.18 -12.20
C GLN A 332 -9.80 -15.66 -12.55
N ASN A 333 -9.49 -16.59 -11.64
CA ASN A 333 -9.63 -18.03 -11.86
C ASN A 333 -10.93 -18.61 -11.28
N GLY A 334 -11.79 -17.78 -10.70
CA GLY A 334 -13.02 -18.23 -10.06
C GLY A 334 -12.85 -18.78 -8.65
N MET A 335 -13.84 -18.55 -7.81
CA MET A 335 -13.87 -18.94 -6.39
C MET A 335 -14.56 -20.29 -6.12
N LYS A 336 -15.02 -21.00 -7.16
CA LYS A 336 -15.93 -22.16 -7.02
C LYS A 336 -15.38 -23.31 -6.16
N ASN A 337 -14.07 -23.58 -6.22
CA ASN A 337 -13.43 -24.63 -5.41
C ASN A 337 -13.14 -24.19 -3.95
N TRP A 338 -13.33 -22.91 -3.64
CA TRP A 338 -12.95 -22.30 -2.37
C TRP A 338 -14.12 -22.14 -1.40
N ARG A 339 -15.35 -22.47 -1.83
CA ARG A 339 -16.58 -22.47 -1.02
C ARG A 339 -16.54 -23.42 0.22
N GLN A 340 -15.39 -24.01 0.52
CA GLN A 340 -15.16 -24.86 1.70
C GLN A 340 -14.36 -24.18 2.81
N GLY A 341 -13.80 -23.00 2.57
CA GLY A 341 -13.27 -22.18 3.67
C GLY A 341 -14.43 -21.51 4.38
N GLU A 342 -14.65 -21.81 5.67
CA GLU A 342 -15.42 -20.92 6.52
C GLU A 342 -14.83 -19.51 6.37
N GLY A 343 -15.69 -18.52 6.09
CA GLY A 343 -15.31 -17.12 6.02
C GLY A 343 -14.55 -16.68 7.28
N PRO A 344 -13.93 -15.49 7.30
CA PRO A 344 -13.08 -15.09 8.40
C PRO A 344 -13.85 -15.21 9.73
N ASN A 345 -13.40 -16.15 10.56
CA ASN A 345 -13.80 -16.22 11.95
C ASN A 345 -12.98 -15.20 12.75
N ALA A 346 -13.36 -14.95 14.00
CA ALA A 346 -12.68 -13.95 14.83
C ALA A 346 -11.17 -14.20 14.92
N GLU A 347 -10.77 -15.46 15.12
CA GLU A 347 -9.35 -15.85 15.22
C GLU A 347 -8.54 -15.52 13.96
N LYS A 348 -9.07 -15.79 12.76
CA LYS A 348 -8.42 -15.44 11.49
C LYS A 348 -8.30 -13.93 11.30
N LEU A 349 -9.32 -13.17 11.72
CA LEU A 349 -9.31 -11.71 11.63
C LEU A 349 -8.29 -11.12 12.60
N ASP A 350 -8.27 -11.60 13.84
CA ASP A 350 -7.32 -11.15 14.85
C ASP A 350 -5.88 -11.46 14.41
N HIS A 351 -5.64 -12.66 13.86
CA HIS A 351 -4.32 -13.00 13.31
C HIS A 351 -3.94 -12.09 12.12
N PHE A 352 -4.88 -11.82 11.21
CA PHE A 352 -4.64 -10.91 10.08
C PHE A 352 -4.33 -9.48 10.55
N GLU A 353 -5.06 -8.98 11.53
CA GLU A 353 -4.84 -7.67 12.13
C GLU A 353 -3.48 -7.60 12.82
N GLN A 354 -3.10 -8.61 13.60
CA GLN A 354 -1.77 -8.67 14.22
C GLN A 354 -0.64 -8.67 13.18
N ASN A 355 -0.83 -9.38 12.05
CA ASN A 355 0.14 -9.32 10.95
C ASN A 355 0.23 -7.92 10.36
N CYS A 356 -0.89 -7.22 10.18
CA CYS A 356 -0.90 -5.84 9.68
C CYS A 356 -0.28 -4.85 10.68
N ILE A 357 -0.47 -5.05 11.98
CA ILE A 357 0.20 -4.29 13.05
C ILE A 357 1.72 -4.56 13.03
N GLY A 358 2.13 -5.81 12.82
CA GLY A 358 3.52 -6.19 12.57
C GLY A 358 4.09 -5.43 11.37
N GLU A 359 3.40 -5.47 10.23
CA GLU A 359 3.74 -4.66 9.05
C GLU A 359 3.91 -3.19 9.40
N TYR A 360 2.97 -2.60 10.14
CA TYR A 360 3.10 -1.22 10.63
C TYR A 360 4.38 -1.01 11.43
N ARG A 361 4.67 -1.86 12.42
CA ARG A 361 5.87 -1.71 13.25
C ARG A 361 7.17 -1.78 12.45
N TYR A 362 7.30 -2.69 11.49
CA TYR A 362 8.54 -2.91 10.74
C TYR A 362 8.52 -2.33 9.31
N GLY A 363 7.65 -1.37 9.04
CA GLY A 363 7.68 -0.60 7.80
C GLY A 363 7.33 -1.39 6.53
N GLY A 364 6.36 -2.30 6.63
CA GLY A 364 5.88 -3.17 5.55
C GLY A 364 6.34 -4.62 5.63
N LEU A 365 7.04 -4.98 6.71
CA LEU A 365 7.50 -6.34 7.01
C LEU A 365 6.70 -6.90 8.19
N PRO A 366 6.27 -8.16 8.18
CA PRO A 366 5.38 -8.66 9.23
C PRO A 366 6.09 -8.74 10.60
N ASP A 367 7.39 -9.04 10.63
CA ASP A 367 8.17 -9.14 11.85
C ASP A 367 9.68 -8.94 11.60
N ILE A 368 10.47 -8.98 12.67
CA ILE A 368 11.93 -8.89 12.63
C ILE A 368 12.60 -10.17 12.07
N ASP A 369 11.98 -11.34 12.25
CA ASP A 369 12.57 -12.62 11.83
C ASP A 369 12.68 -12.70 10.31
N GLU A 370 11.75 -12.09 9.58
CA GLU A 370 11.80 -11.94 8.13
C GLU A 370 13.08 -11.26 7.63
N LEU A 371 13.69 -10.36 8.41
CA LEU A 371 14.93 -9.64 8.05
C LEU A 371 16.15 -10.54 7.94
N ALA A 372 16.18 -11.62 8.73
CA ALA A 372 17.25 -12.62 8.70
C ALA A 372 17.32 -13.38 7.37
N GLY A 373 16.24 -13.36 6.57
CA GLY A 373 16.17 -14.01 5.26
C GLY A 373 16.18 -13.05 4.06
N MET A 374 16.28 -11.73 4.27
CA MET A 374 16.14 -10.73 3.21
C MET A 374 17.49 -10.46 2.52
N ASP A 375 17.85 -11.34 1.59
CA ASP A 375 19.03 -11.26 0.72
C ASP A 375 18.64 -11.24 -0.77
N LEU A 376 19.62 -11.15 -1.68
CA LEU A 376 19.36 -11.18 -3.13
C LEU A 376 18.75 -12.50 -3.63
N THR A 377 18.89 -13.60 -2.89
CA THR A 377 18.37 -14.92 -3.26
C THR A 377 16.88 -15.08 -2.95
N LYS A 378 16.30 -14.14 -2.19
CA LYS A 378 14.87 -14.16 -1.89
C LYS A 378 14.07 -14.00 -3.19
N LYS A 379 13.24 -15.00 -3.47
CA LYS A 379 12.42 -15.09 -4.69
C LYS A 379 11.16 -14.22 -4.64
N THR A 380 10.76 -13.78 -3.46
CA THR A 380 9.64 -12.84 -3.33
C THR A 380 10.07 -11.49 -3.89
N GLY A 381 9.12 -10.70 -4.40
CA GLY A 381 9.39 -9.34 -4.90
C GLY A 381 9.89 -8.36 -3.82
N LEU A 382 10.00 -8.81 -2.56
CA LEU A 382 10.48 -8.05 -1.41
C LEU A 382 11.97 -8.33 -1.21
N ARG A 383 12.82 -7.64 -2.00
CA ARG A 383 14.27 -7.60 -1.76
C ARG A 383 14.60 -6.28 -1.07
N LEU A 384 15.18 -6.35 0.13
CA LEU A 384 15.70 -5.18 0.83
C LEU A 384 17.12 -4.88 0.32
N LEU A 385 17.19 -4.21 -0.82
CA LEU A 385 18.47 -3.80 -1.40
C LEU A 385 19.04 -2.61 -0.64
N ARG A 386 20.36 -2.57 -0.44
CA ARG A 386 21.05 -1.37 0.06
C ARG A 386 20.92 -0.27 -0.98
N ALA A 387 20.36 0.86 -0.55
CA ALA A 387 19.91 1.95 -1.41
C ALA A 387 20.88 3.12 -1.46
N ALA A 388 21.63 3.33 -0.38
CA ALA A 388 22.62 4.39 -0.24
C ALA A 388 23.82 3.89 0.59
N HIS A 389 24.89 4.67 0.59
CA HIS A 389 26.09 4.43 1.39
C HIS A 389 26.52 5.75 2.04
N ALA A 390 26.84 5.68 3.32
CA ALA A 390 27.47 6.74 4.10
C ALA A 390 28.55 6.13 5.00
N VAL A 391 29.43 6.97 5.53
CA VAL A 391 30.47 6.56 6.48
C VAL A 391 30.32 7.39 7.75
N GLU A 392 30.26 6.73 8.91
CA GLU A 392 30.21 7.37 10.22
C GLU A 392 31.24 6.74 11.16
N GLY A 393 32.29 7.50 11.48
CA GLY A 393 33.42 6.98 12.25
C GLY A 393 34.11 5.83 11.51
N ALA A 394 34.08 4.64 12.10
CA ALA A 394 34.67 3.41 11.53
C ALA A 394 33.64 2.49 10.84
N ASN A 395 32.38 2.90 10.75
CA ASN A 395 31.30 2.08 10.21
C ASN A 395 30.87 2.57 8.83
N ASP A 396 30.66 1.63 7.91
CA ASP A 396 29.88 1.87 6.71
C ASP A 396 28.40 1.72 7.02
N ILE A 397 27.58 2.70 6.61
CA ILE A 397 26.15 2.73 6.85
C ILE A 397 25.42 2.58 5.51
N TYR A 398 24.55 1.57 5.45
CA TYR A 398 23.75 1.30 4.26
C TYR A 398 22.27 1.25 4.61
N PRO A 399 21.49 2.31 4.32
CA PRO A 399 20.04 2.25 4.38
C PRO A 399 19.47 1.29 3.32
N LEU A 400 18.44 0.52 3.68
CA LEU A 400 17.82 -0.46 2.79
C LEU A 400 16.52 0.10 2.20
N ASN A 401 16.19 -0.33 0.98
CA ASN A 401 14.92 -0.02 0.32
C ASN A 401 13.77 -0.68 1.09
N MET A 402 12.89 0.14 1.65
CA MET A 402 11.71 -0.34 2.36
C MET A 402 10.59 -0.74 1.37
N PRO A 403 9.72 -1.71 1.74
CA PRO A 403 8.53 -2.02 0.95
C PRO A 403 7.63 -0.79 0.78
N ILE A 404 7.30 -0.46 -0.47
CA ILE A 404 6.37 0.65 -0.81
C ILE A 404 5.08 0.16 -1.48
N HIS A 405 5.05 -1.10 -1.93
CA HIS A 405 3.96 -1.62 -2.76
C HIS A 405 2.71 -1.97 -1.95
N PHE A 406 1.57 -1.42 -2.38
CA PHE A 406 0.22 -1.91 -2.07
C PHE A 406 -0.65 -1.76 -3.32
N GLN A 407 -1.69 -2.58 -3.43
CA GLN A 407 -2.49 -2.65 -4.65
C GLN A 407 -3.63 -1.64 -4.62
N GLY A 408 -3.88 -0.92 -5.72
CA GLY A 408 -5.04 -0.02 -5.82
C GLY A 408 -6.38 -0.72 -5.62
N CYS A 409 -6.49 -2.01 -5.97
CA CYS A 409 -7.66 -2.84 -5.69
C CYS A 409 -7.94 -2.98 -4.17
N GLU A 410 -6.90 -3.04 -3.35
CA GLU A 410 -7.05 -3.09 -1.89
C GLU A 410 -7.51 -1.72 -1.37
N VAL A 411 -6.98 -0.63 -1.92
CA VAL A 411 -7.31 0.74 -1.51
C VAL A 411 -8.79 1.05 -1.76
N ILE A 412 -9.30 0.82 -2.97
CA ILE A 412 -10.71 1.07 -3.29
C ILE A 412 -11.65 0.19 -2.48
N THR A 413 -11.24 -1.06 -2.24
CA THR A 413 -12.04 -1.97 -1.42
C THR A 413 -12.10 -1.47 0.02
N THR A 414 -10.96 -1.10 0.61
CA THR A 414 -10.91 -0.52 1.96
C THR A 414 -11.82 0.69 2.07
N ARG A 415 -11.76 1.59 1.07
CA ARG A 415 -12.63 2.77 1.02
C ARG A 415 -14.11 2.39 1.01
N ALA A 416 -14.51 1.45 0.16
CA ALA A 416 -15.89 0.96 0.10
C ALA A 416 -16.36 0.39 1.45
N MET A 417 -15.50 -0.38 2.13
CA MET A 417 -15.81 -0.98 3.44
C MET A 417 -15.91 0.06 4.57
N SER A 418 -15.58 1.34 4.34
CA SER A 418 -15.86 2.40 5.31
C SER A 418 -17.36 2.63 5.57
N GLN A 419 -18.22 2.06 4.72
CA GLN A 419 -19.68 2.17 4.85
C GLN A 419 -20.33 0.88 5.39
N VAL A 420 -19.55 -0.17 5.69
CA VAL A 420 -20.09 -1.45 6.15
C VAL A 420 -20.54 -1.37 7.62
N LEU A 421 -21.72 -1.93 7.91
CA LEU A 421 -22.27 -2.08 9.26
C LEU A 421 -21.79 -3.38 9.92
N ASN A 422 -21.48 -4.41 9.13
CA ASN A 422 -20.93 -5.65 9.65
C ASN A 422 -19.57 -5.41 10.35
N PRO A 423 -19.47 -5.66 11.67
CA PRO A 423 -18.27 -5.33 12.44
C PRO A 423 -17.04 -6.16 12.05
N LYS A 424 -17.22 -7.39 11.54
CA LYS A 424 -16.10 -8.23 11.10
C LYS A 424 -15.49 -7.71 9.80
N MET A 425 -16.33 -7.29 8.85
CA MET A 425 -15.85 -6.66 7.62
C MET A 425 -15.22 -5.31 7.89
N ARG A 426 -15.78 -4.54 8.84
CA ARG A 426 -15.20 -3.30 9.33
C ARG A 426 -13.80 -3.51 9.89
N GLN A 427 -13.62 -4.47 10.82
CA GLN A 427 -12.32 -4.83 11.39
C GLN A 427 -11.32 -5.24 10.30
N PHE A 428 -11.76 -6.03 9.32
CA PHE A 428 -10.90 -6.45 8.21
C PHE A 428 -10.42 -5.27 7.35
N ALA A 429 -11.26 -4.26 7.12
CA ALA A 429 -10.88 -3.03 6.44
C ALA A 429 -9.95 -2.15 7.30
N GLU A 430 -10.23 -2.02 8.59
CA GLU A 430 -9.41 -1.26 9.53
C GLU A 430 -7.99 -1.86 9.66
N ALA A 431 -7.87 -3.18 9.61
CA ALA A 431 -6.59 -3.87 9.58
C ALA A 431 -5.70 -3.42 8.40
N HIS A 432 -6.28 -3.18 7.22
CA HIS A 432 -5.54 -2.69 6.05
C HIS A 432 -4.97 -1.27 6.24
N LEU A 433 -5.55 -0.46 7.12
CA LEU A 433 -5.02 0.88 7.42
C LEU A 433 -3.62 0.81 8.04
N TRP A 434 -3.35 -0.19 8.88
CA TRP A 434 -2.00 -0.45 9.40
C TRP A 434 -1.02 -0.78 8.28
N ARG A 435 -1.43 -1.65 7.36
CA ARG A 435 -0.66 -2.04 6.18
C ARG A 435 -0.35 -0.85 5.27
N TYR A 436 -1.27 0.08 5.07
CA TYR A 436 -1.00 1.28 4.27
C TYR A 436 -0.06 2.23 5.01
N ALA A 437 -0.36 2.55 6.27
CA ALA A 437 0.46 3.44 7.09
C ALA A 437 1.91 2.95 7.25
N SER A 438 2.13 1.63 7.17
CA SER A 438 3.47 1.03 7.24
C SER A 438 4.38 1.39 6.07
N ARG A 439 3.81 1.76 4.91
CA ARG A 439 4.52 2.02 3.66
C ARG A 439 4.77 3.52 3.41
N GLN A 440 4.45 4.36 4.40
CA GLN A 440 4.63 5.81 4.36
C GLN A 440 6.05 6.21 4.78
N HIS A 441 7.01 5.98 3.88
CA HIS A 441 8.45 6.12 4.19
C HIS A 441 9.01 7.53 3.95
N ALA A 442 8.32 8.40 3.22
CA ALA A 442 8.87 9.72 2.89
C ALA A 442 8.98 10.63 4.13
N PRO A 443 10.04 11.46 4.25
CA PRO A 443 10.22 12.38 5.38
C PRO A 443 9.09 13.40 5.61
N ASP A 444 8.41 13.80 4.54
CA ASP A 444 7.28 14.74 4.53
C ASP A 444 5.91 14.04 4.69
N GLY A 445 5.92 12.72 4.85
CA GLY A 445 4.72 11.88 4.94
C GLY A 445 4.06 11.55 3.61
N ALA A 446 4.68 11.88 2.47
CA ALA A 446 4.17 11.41 1.19
C ALA A 446 4.29 9.88 1.05
N PHE A 447 3.32 9.27 0.37
CA PHE A 447 3.41 7.91 -0.13
C PHE A 447 4.26 7.92 -1.40
N ALA A 448 5.24 7.02 -1.47
CA ALA A 448 6.14 6.96 -2.61
C ALA A 448 5.37 6.59 -3.89
N HIS A 449 5.62 7.31 -4.98
CA HIS A 449 5.11 6.94 -6.30
C HIS A 449 5.86 5.72 -6.85
N GLU A 450 5.16 4.62 -7.07
CA GLU A 450 5.70 3.52 -7.85
C GLU A 450 5.76 3.91 -9.33
N LYS A 451 6.97 4.22 -9.84
CA LYS A 451 7.21 4.43 -11.28
C LYS A 451 6.99 3.18 -12.14
N HIS A 452 6.66 2.03 -11.53
CA HIS A 452 6.58 0.73 -12.21
C HIS A 452 5.12 0.35 -12.54
N GLY A 453 4.44 1.20 -13.31
CA GLY A 453 3.52 0.81 -14.39
C GLY A 453 2.26 -0.02 -14.09
N TYR A 454 1.93 -0.37 -12.84
CA TYR A 454 0.79 -1.26 -12.59
C TYR A 454 -0.28 -0.70 -11.67
N CYS A 455 -0.01 0.30 -10.83
CA CYS A 455 -1.07 0.97 -10.06
C CYS A 455 -0.51 2.28 -9.47
N GLU A 456 -1.08 3.42 -9.84
CA GLU A 456 -0.73 4.71 -9.21
C GLU A 456 -1.87 5.16 -8.32
N ASN A 457 -1.68 4.99 -7.01
CA ASN A 457 -2.55 5.62 -6.01
C ASN A 457 -1.99 7.01 -5.73
N SER A 458 -2.77 8.04 -6.01
CA SER A 458 -2.38 9.41 -5.71
C SER A 458 -2.35 9.64 -4.19
N GLN A 459 -1.46 10.51 -3.71
CA GLN A 459 -1.44 10.91 -2.30
C GLN A 459 -2.84 11.33 -1.79
N PRO A 460 -3.65 12.12 -2.55
CA PRO A 460 -5.02 12.44 -2.16
C PRO A 460 -5.95 11.23 -2.04
N ALA A 461 -5.84 10.23 -2.92
CA ALA A 461 -6.65 9.02 -2.83
C ALA A 461 -6.44 8.27 -1.50
N LEU A 462 -5.19 8.19 -1.03
CA LEU A 462 -4.85 7.56 0.24
C LEU A 462 -5.31 8.38 1.44
N LEU A 463 -5.14 9.71 1.38
CA LEU A 463 -5.68 10.61 2.40
C LEU A 463 -7.19 10.45 2.54
N GLN A 464 -7.93 10.29 1.43
CA GLN A 464 -9.37 10.01 1.47
C GLN A 464 -9.67 8.70 2.19
N VAL A 465 -8.96 7.61 1.87
CA VAL A 465 -9.17 6.32 2.56
C VAL A 465 -8.94 6.45 4.07
N PHE A 466 -7.86 7.11 4.50
CA PHE A 466 -7.63 7.32 5.94
C PHE A 466 -8.69 8.22 6.57
N ALA A 467 -9.18 9.23 5.84
CA ALA A 467 -10.22 10.15 6.31
C ALA A 467 -11.56 9.44 6.56
N ASP A 468 -11.82 8.29 5.93
CA ASP A 468 -13.10 7.58 6.06
C ASP A 468 -13.20 6.74 7.36
N PHE A 469 -12.10 6.56 8.11
CA PHE A 469 -12.05 5.76 9.33
C PHE A 469 -11.60 6.57 10.55
N ASP A 470 -12.33 6.43 11.68
CA ASP A 470 -11.83 6.87 12.99
C ASP A 470 -10.91 5.80 13.57
N HIS A 471 -9.69 5.75 13.05
CA HIS A 471 -8.73 4.71 13.41
C HIS A 471 -7.37 5.30 13.78
N PRO A 472 -6.66 4.79 14.80
CA PRO A 472 -5.37 5.33 15.22
C PRO A 472 -4.31 5.36 14.10
N ALA A 473 -4.26 4.34 13.25
CA ALA A 473 -3.34 4.31 12.11
C ALA A 473 -3.65 5.41 11.09
N SER A 474 -4.95 5.72 10.86
CA SER A 474 -5.36 6.84 10.00
C SER A 474 -4.86 8.17 10.54
N LYS A 475 -5.03 8.42 11.85
CA LYS A 475 -4.56 9.65 12.49
C LYS A 475 -3.05 9.82 12.34
N VAL A 476 -2.29 8.74 12.55
CA VAL A 476 -0.83 8.76 12.34
C VAL A 476 -0.48 9.08 10.88
N ALA A 477 -1.09 8.40 9.92
CA ALA A 477 -0.80 8.59 8.50
C ALA A 477 -1.11 10.03 8.03
N ILE A 478 -2.24 10.59 8.47
CA ILE A 478 -2.63 11.96 8.11
C ILE A 478 -1.71 12.98 8.77
N ILE A 479 -1.42 12.86 10.08
CA ILE A 479 -0.53 13.82 10.77
C ILE A 479 0.88 13.79 10.18
N ARG A 480 1.40 12.60 9.82
CA ARG A 480 2.68 12.48 9.11
C ARG A 480 2.68 13.23 7.79
N SER A 481 1.53 13.31 7.11
CA SER A 481 1.36 14.00 5.82
C SER A 481 1.21 15.51 5.92
N LEU A 482 1.15 16.10 7.13
CA LEU A 482 0.98 17.56 7.28
C LEU A 482 2.05 18.39 6.55
N PRO A 483 3.35 18.04 6.59
CA PRO A 483 4.36 18.76 5.80
C PRO A 483 4.04 18.74 4.31
N TRP A 484 3.71 17.58 3.75
CA TRP A 484 3.30 17.46 2.34
C TRP A 484 2.04 18.29 2.04
N ILE A 485 1.02 18.25 2.92
CA ILE A 485 -0.21 19.03 2.75
C ILE A 485 0.10 20.53 2.66
N VAL A 486 0.95 21.06 3.54
CA VAL A 486 1.34 22.47 3.53
C VAL A 486 2.14 22.80 2.28
N ASP A 487 3.06 21.93 1.89
CA ASP A 487 3.97 22.19 0.79
C ASP A 487 3.32 22.10 -0.60
N ALA A 488 2.33 21.21 -0.75
CA ALA A 488 1.61 20.97 -1.99
C ALA A 488 0.41 21.91 -2.21
N GLN A 489 0.15 22.86 -1.32
CA GLN A 489 -0.98 23.78 -1.46
C GLN A 489 -0.73 24.83 -2.55
N ASN A 490 -1.70 25.01 -3.44
CA ASN A 490 -1.72 26.01 -4.49
C ASN A 490 -2.03 27.41 -3.93
N GLU A 491 -1.65 28.47 -4.66
CA GLU A 491 -1.88 29.88 -4.26
C GLU A 491 -3.36 30.26 -4.08
N ASP A 492 -4.26 29.59 -4.79
CA ASP A 492 -5.70 29.78 -4.65
C ASP A 492 -6.30 29.07 -3.41
N GLY A 493 -5.47 28.31 -2.67
CA GLY A 493 -5.88 27.54 -1.49
C GLY A 493 -6.25 26.09 -1.76
N SER A 494 -6.27 25.66 -3.03
CA SER A 494 -6.59 24.28 -3.44
C SER A 494 -5.38 23.33 -3.37
N TRP A 495 -5.63 22.05 -3.70
CA TRP A 495 -4.60 21.05 -3.95
C TRP A 495 -4.85 20.34 -5.28
N GLY A 496 -3.76 19.86 -5.89
CA GLY A 496 -3.80 19.13 -7.16
C GLY A 496 -3.91 20.03 -8.38
N GLU A 497 -4.12 19.40 -9.54
CA GLU A 497 -4.21 20.05 -10.85
C GLU A 497 -5.56 19.78 -11.50
N ASP A 498 -5.97 20.64 -12.43
CA ASP A 498 -7.16 20.39 -13.24
C ASP A 498 -6.97 19.12 -14.11
N PRO A 499 -8.02 18.30 -14.30
CA PRO A 499 -9.41 18.53 -13.90
C PRO A 499 -9.78 18.01 -12.49
N ILE A 500 -8.84 17.41 -11.75
CA ILE A 500 -9.13 16.68 -10.49
C ILE A 500 -8.94 17.53 -9.22
N LYS A 501 -8.74 18.84 -9.40
CA LYS A 501 -8.43 19.81 -8.35
C LYS A 501 -9.47 19.85 -7.23
N ASP A 502 -10.75 19.75 -7.59
CA ASP A 502 -11.86 19.74 -6.62
C ASP A 502 -11.86 18.48 -5.75
N ALA A 503 -11.71 17.31 -6.38
CA ALA A 503 -11.66 16.04 -5.67
C ALA A 503 -10.43 15.95 -4.76
N THR A 504 -9.29 16.45 -5.24
CA THR A 504 -8.04 16.49 -4.48
C THR A 504 -8.15 17.42 -3.27
N THR A 505 -8.74 18.60 -3.45
CA THR A 505 -9.00 19.55 -2.36
C THR A 505 -9.94 18.94 -1.31
N PHE A 506 -11.02 18.28 -1.75
CA PHE A 506 -11.94 17.58 -0.86
C PHE A 506 -11.24 16.49 -0.04
N ALA A 507 -10.39 15.67 -0.67
CA ALA A 507 -9.66 14.60 0.02
C ALA A 507 -8.72 15.12 1.10
N VAL A 508 -7.99 16.21 0.81
CA VAL A 508 -7.11 16.86 1.79
C VAL A 508 -7.91 17.45 2.95
N LEU A 509 -8.99 18.18 2.68
CA LEU A 509 -9.83 18.77 3.72
C LEU A 509 -10.52 17.71 4.59
N SER A 510 -10.97 16.60 3.99
CA SER A 510 -11.53 15.45 4.73
C SER A 510 -10.51 14.83 5.67
N ALA A 511 -9.25 14.70 5.23
CA ALA A 511 -8.19 14.19 6.08
C ALA A 511 -7.89 15.14 7.24
N LEU A 512 -7.83 16.45 7.00
CA LEU A 512 -7.66 17.45 8.06
C LEU A 512 -8.82 17.42 9.07
N GLU A 513 -10.06 17.32 8.61
CA GLU A 513 -11.24 17.19 9.48
C GLU A 513 -11.13 15.95 10.38
N ARG A 514 -10.70 14.82 9.83
CA ARG A 514 -10.51 13.56 10.59
C ARG A 514 -9.56 13.68 11.77
N ILE A 515 -8.58 14.60 11.68
CA ILE A 515 -7.60 14.84 12.74
C ILE A 515 -7.77 16.20 13.42
N ARG A 516 -8.95 16.83 13.32
CA ARG A 516 -9.22 18.18 13.86
C ARG A 516 -8.77 18.40 15.30
N ASP A 517 -8.90 17.40 16.16
CA ASP A 517 -8.48 17.47 17.58
C ASP A 517 -6.96 17.42 17.77
N HIS A 518 -6.23 17.13 16.68
CA HIS A 518 -4.78 17.08 16.61
C HIS A 518 -4.17 18.18 15.73
N LEU A 519 -4.98 19.02 15.10
CA LEU A 519 -4.49 20.05 14.19
C LEU A 519 -3.79 21.19 14.94
N PRO A 520 -2.67 21.72 14.39
CA PRO A 520 -2.10 22.99 14.84
C PRO A 520 -3.09 24.16 14.63
N SER A 521 -2.92 25.24 15.39
CA SER A 521 -3.80 26.43 15.31
C SER A 521 -3.80 27.16 13.96
N GLY A 522 -2.79 26.91 13.11
CA GLY A 522 -2.69 27.46 11.76
C GLY A 522 -3.50 26.71 10.69
N PHE A 523 -4.32 25.75 11.08
CA PHE A 523 -5.21 24.99 10.20
C PHE A 523 -6.67 25.44 10.37
N PRO A 524 -7.56 25.17 9.39
CA PRO A 524 -8.95 25.54 9.49
C PRO A 524 -9.62 24.87 10.70
N SER A 525 -10.47 25.64 11.38
CA SER A 525 -11.42 25.08 12.33
C SER A 525 -12.55 24.38 11.55
N PHE A 526 -12.82 23.14 11.91
CA PHE A 526 -13.97 22.40 11.40
C PHE A 526 -15.14 22.54 12.38
N PRO A 527 -16.39 22.67 11.90
CA PRO A 527 -17.55 22.58 12.77
C PRO A 527 -17.60 21.20 13.45
N GLU A 528 -18.29 21.12 14.59
CA GLU A 528 -18.64 19.81 15.15
C GLU A 528 -19.38 18.99 14.10
N PRO A 529 -19.08 17.68 13.96
CA PRO A 529 -19.71 16.88 12.94
C PRO A 529 -21.19 16.85 13.32
N GLU A 530 -22.06 17.18 12.38
CA GLU A 530 -23.46 16.86 12.58
C GLU A 530 -23.52 15.36 12.85
N ILE A 531 -24.01 14.97 14.04
CA ILE A 531 -24.29 13.57 14.34
C ILE A 531 -25.43 13.18 13.40
N ILE A 532 -25.09 12.76 12.19
CA ILE A 532 -26.05 12.26 11.21
C ILE A 532 -26.60 10.96 11.81
N LYS A 533 -27.78 11.06 12.43
CA LYS A 533 -28.52 9.94 13.03
C LYS A 533 -28.83 8.81 12.04
N HIS A 534 -28.57 9.01 10.75
CA HIS A 534 -28.76 8.03 9.68
C HIS A 534 -27.56 7.10 9.44
N ARG A 535 -26.42 7.27 10.14
CA ARG A 535 -25.27 6.33 10.08
C ARG A 535 -25.39 5.15 11.07
N ARG A 536 -26.60 4.71 11.40
CA ARG A 536 -26.86 3.51 12.23
C ARG A 536 -27.71 2.50 11.49
#